data_AF-A0AAD5DRU4-F1
#
_entry.id   AF-A0AAD5DRU4-F1
#
_cell.length_a   1.000
_cell.length_b   1.000
_cell.length_c   1.000
_cell.angle_alpha   90.00
_cell.angle_beta   90.00
_cell.angle_gamma   90.00
#
_symmetry.space_group_name_H-M   'P 1'
#
loop_
_entity.id
_entity.type
_entity.pdbx_description
1 polymer ?
#
loop_
_entity_poly.entity_id
_entity_poly.type
_entity_poly.pdbx_seq_one_letter_code
_entity_poly.pdbx_strand_id
1 'polypeptide(L)'
;MKSQLLQLGSRLLLLVLLVATGCSGSEFQDGDFVPASRRAQFHAQRTHWHDILGQHCPKFGVKRLVAVPLPQPTGLKVADDYKVQFSFDGDRHLTPWLSIIGKRAASPPYVEVELTRSGNTITSVTAEVFELDSEDQKEHAQLITGAPCCTCLLTCLPSPCHCAAAAFAALLLGLNVARTYQQRLRQFLSDIAGESGSSLAAAAGTAKAD
;
A
#
# COMPACT_ATOMS: atom_id res chain seq x y z
N MET A 1 9.52 19.64 -53.57
CA MET A 1 9.65 20.50 -52.37
C MET A 1 8.34 20.67 -51.58
N LYS A 2 7.16 20.84 -52.22
CA LYS A 2 5.87 20.98 -51.52
C LYS A 2 5.45 19.75 -50.67
N SER A 3 5.81 18.54 -51.07
CA SER A 3 5.49 17.30 -50.32
C SER A 3 6.22 17.18 -48.98
N GLN A 4 7.43 17.72 -48.88
CA GLN A 4 8.26 17.67 -47.66
C GLN A 4 7.71 18.59 -46.56
N LEU A 5 7.18 19.77 -46.94
CA LEU A 5 6.54 20.72 -46.01
C LEU A 5 5.21 20.18 -45.45
N LEU A 6 4.42 19.48 -46.26
CA LEU A 6 3.18 18.80 -45.81
C LEU A 6 3.47 17.65 -44.84
N GLN A 7 4.53 16.86 -45.09
CA GLN A 7 4.93 15.79 -44.19
C GLN A 7 5.46 16.29 -42.84
N LEU A 8 6.23 17.38 -42.83
CA LEU A 8 6.69 18.03 -41.60
C LEU A 8 5.53 18.60 -40.78
N GLY A 9 4.57 19.26 -41.42
CA GLY A 9 3.37 19.79 -40.76
C GLY A 9 2.50 18.70 -40.13
N SER A 10 2.29 17.59 -40.85
CA SER A 10 1.52 16.44 -40.33
C SER A 10 2.21 15.77 -39.14
N ARG A 11 3.54 15.61 -39.17
CA ARG A 11 4.30 15.05 -38.05
C ARG A 11 4.30 15.95 -36.83
N LEU A 12 4.42 17.26 -37.02
CA LEU A 12 4.36 18.24 -35.93
C LEU A 12 2.96 18.25 -35.29
N LEU A 13 1.90 18.20 -36.11
CA LEU A 13 0.51 18.12 -35.64
C LEU A 13 0.26 16.83 -34.85
N LEU A 14 0.76 15.69 -35.33
CA LEU A 14 0.65 14.40 -34.63
C LEU A 14 1.36 14.44 -33.27
N LEU A 15 2.54 15.07 -33.21
CA LEU A 15 3.31 15.21 -31.98
C LEU A 15 2.59 16.11 -30.95
N VAL A 16 1.98 17.20 -31.41
CA VAL A 16 1.17 18.09 -30.56
C VAL A 16 -0.07 17.37 -30.02
N LEU A 17 -0.75 16.57 -30.86
CA LEU A 17 -1.91 15.76 -30.44
C LEU A 17 -1.51 14.70 -29.39
N LEU A 18 -0.37 14.02 -29.57
CA LEU A 18 0.13 13.02 -28.63
C LEU A 18 0.47 13.62 -27.26
N VAL A 19 1.07 14.82 -27.23
CA VAL A 19 1.39 15.54 -25.98
C VAL A 19 0.11 16.02 -25.28
N ALA A 20 -0.91 16.45 -26.05
CA ALA A 20 -2.17 16.92 -25.49
C ALA A 20 -2.98 15.81 -24.80
N THR A 21 -2.88 14.56 -25.28
CA THR A 21 -3.56 13.41 -24.67
C THR A 21 -2.87 12.85 -23.42
N GLY A 22 -1.68 13.33 -23.04
CA GLY A 22 -0.88 12.78 -21.94
C GLY A 22 -1.29 13.20 -20.53
N CYS A 23 -2.23 14.13 -20.36
CA CYS A 23 -2.66 14.64 -19.05
C CYS A 23 -4.01 14.05 -18.63
N SER A 24 -4.07 12.75 -18.42
CA SER A 24 -5.19 12.15 -17.69
C SER A 24 -4.86 12.13 -16.21
N GLY A 25 -5.55 12.97 -15.42
CA GLY A 25 -5.63 12.76 -13.98
C GLY A 25 -6.30 11.42 -13.69
N SER A 26 -6.08 10.87 -12.51
CA SER A 26 -6.84 9.71 -12.07
C SER A 26 -8.32 10.09 -11.93
N GLU A 27 -9.17 9.27 -12.55
CA GLU A 27 -10.61 9.40 -12.48
C GLU A 27 -11.13 8.19 -11.70
N PHE A 28 -11.49 8.42 -10.45
CA PHE A 28 -11.99 7.39 -9.52
C PHE A 28 -13.52 7.32 -9.57
N GLN A 29 -14.06 6.11 -9.52
CA GLN A 29 -15.47 5.89 -9.23
C GLN A 29 -15.70 5.64 -7.74
N ASP A 30 -16.93 5.86 -7.29
CA ASP A 30 -17.28 5.62 -5.88
C ASP A 30 -17.10 4.13 -5.54
N GLY A 31 -16.32 3.87 -4.49
CA GLY A 31 -15.95 2.53 -4.05
C GLY A 31 -14.61 1.99 -4.58
N ASP A 32 -13.99 2.68 -5.54
CA ASP A 32 -12.66 2.31 -6.06
C ASP A 32 -11.59 2.43 -4.99
N PHE A 33 -10.56 1.59 -5.08
CA PHE A 33 -9.40 1.71 -4.21
C PHE A 33 -8.54 2.90 -4.62
N VAL A 34 -8.30 3.80 -3.68
CA VAL A 34 -7.35 4.89 -3.87
C VAL A 34 -5.94 4.34 -3.61
N PRO A 35 -5.03 4.39 -4.60
CA PRO A 35 -3.64 3.99 -4.40
C PRO A 35 -3.05 4.80 -3.25
N ALA A 36 -2.55 4.10 -2.23
CA ALA A 36 -1.99 4.72 -1.05
C ALA A 36 -0.66 4.06 -0.72
N SER A 37 0.33 4.86 -0.35
CA SER A 37 1.61 4.37 0.14
C SER A 37 1.97 5.07 1.43
N ARG A 38 2.88 4.47 2.19
CA ARG A 38 3.34 5.01 3.46
C ARG A 38 4.85 4.92 3.58
N ARG A 39 5.42 5.84 4.35
CA ARG A 39 6.79 5.76 4.83
C ARG A 39 6.86 6.15 6.29
N ALA A 40 7.89 5.67 6.97
CA ALA A 40 8.13 5.98 8.37
C ALA A 40 9.45 6.75 8.55
N GLN A 41 9.53 7.50 9.63
CA GLN A 41 10.75 8.15 10.10
C GLN A 41 10.98 7.81 11.56
N PHE A 42 12.20 7.35 11.86
CA PHE A 42 12.67 6.93 13.17
C PHE A 42 14.16 7.27 13.32
N HIS A 43 14.59 7.86 14.44
CA HIS A 43 15.97 8.35 14.64
C HIS A 43 16.51 9.17 13.46
N ALA A 44 15.67 10.06 12.92
CA ALA A 44 15.91 10.84 11.71
C ALA A 44 16.13 10.02 10.42
N GLN A 45 16.20 8.69 10.47
CA GLN A 45 16.24 7.81 9.30
C GLN A 45 14.84 7.62 8.74
N ARG A 46 14.73 7.57 7.41
CA ARG A 46 13.47 7.38 6.69
C ARG A 46 13.47 6.04 5.99
N THR A 47 12.34 5.33 6.05
CA THR A 47 12.14 4.13 5.24
C THR A 47 11.81 4.52 3.80
N HIS A 48 11.94 3.55 2.89
CA HIS A 48 11.36 3.67 1.57
C HIS A 48 9.83 3.77 1.64
N TRP A 49 9.23 4.22 0.54
CA TRP A 49 7.79 4.13 0.36
C TRP A 49 7.38 2.67 0.24
N HIS A 50 6.33 2.31 0.95
CA HIS A 50 5.72 0.99 0.92
C HIS A 50 4.24 1.14 0.59
N ASP A 51 3.79 0.42 -0.42
CA ASP A 51 2.39 0.45 -0.83
C ASP A 51 1.50 -0.18 0.24
N ILE A 52 0.36 0.47 0.47
CA ILE A 52 -0.74 -0.08 1.24
C ILE A 52 -1.57 -0.89 0.26
N LEU A 53 -1.83 -2.16 0.57
CA LEU A 53 -2.45 -3.10 -0.37
C LEU A 53 -3.81 -3.61 0.12
N GLY A 54 -4.69 -3.85 -0.86
CA GLY A 54 -5.96 -4.55 -0.69
C GLY A 54 -6.89 -3.89 0.31
N GLN A 55 -7.28 -4.65 1.34
CA GLN A 55 -8.27 -4.20 2.32
C GLN A 55 -7.82 -2.98 3.15
N HIS A 56 -6.53 -2.68 3.20
CA HIS A 56 -6.01 -1.53 3.95
C HIS A 56 -6.06 -0.23 3.17
N CYS A 57 -6.30 -0.28 1.85
CA CYS A 57 -6.42 0.91 1.02
C CYS A 57 -7.71 1.68 1.34
N PRO A 58 -7.67 3.02 1.35
CA PRO A 58 -8.89 3.81 1.38
C PRO A 58 -9.72 3.58 0.11
N LYS A 59 -11.02 3.80 0.22
CA LYS A 59 -11.96 3.72 -0.90
C LYS A 59 -12.50 5.09 -1.22
N PHE A 60 -12.58 5.41 -2.51
CA PHE A 60 -13.06 6.69 -2.97
C PHE A 60 -14.55 6.85 -2.64
N GLY A 61 -14.92 7.99 -2.05
CA GLY A 61 -16.30 8.29 -1.67
C GLY A 61 -16.87 7.47 -0.49
N VAL A 62 -16.07 6.63 0.18
CA VAL A 62 -16.55 5.76 1.27
C VAL A 62 -15.75 6.00 2.55
N LYS A 63 -16.42 6.51 3.60
CA LYS A 63 -15.83 6.59 4.94
C LYS A 63 -15.64 5.18 5.50
N ARG A 64 -14.41 4.87 5.92
CA ARG A 64 -14.09 3.56 6.51
C ARG A 64 -12.93 3.66 7.49
N LEU A 65 -12.96 2.78 8.49
CA LEU A 65 -11.82 2.56 9.36
C LEU A 65 -10.96 1.40 8.84
N VAL A 66 -9.65 1.58 8.88
CA VAL A 66 -8.67 0.56 8.45
C VAL A 66 -7.52 0.48 9.44
N ALA A 67 -7.12 -0.74 9.82
CA ALA A 67 -5.86 -0.95 10.52
C ALA A 67 -4.73 -0.98 9.49
N VAL A 68 -3.81 -0.01 9.51
CA VAL A 68 -2.66 -0.01 8.60
C VAL A 68 -1.50 -0.76 9.26
N PRO A 69 -0.95 -1.82 8.65
CA PRO A 69 0.17 -2.54 9.22
C PRO A 69 1.42 -1.65 9.19
N LEU A 70 1.98 -1.34 10.36
CA LEU A 70 3.23 -0.60 10.50
C LEU A 70 4.33 -1.56 10.99
N PRO A 71 5.45 -1.72 10.25
CA PRO A 71 6.54 -2.56 10.68
C PRO A 71 7.21 -1.90 11.87
N GLN A 72 7.40 -2.66 12.93
CA GLN A 72 8.15 -2.16 14.08
C GLN A 72 9.63 -2.04 13.69
N PRO A 73 10.26 -0.86 13.80
CA PRO A 73 11.68 -0.73 13.53
C PRO A 73 12.48 -1.49 14.58
N THR A 74 13.55 -2.16 14.15
CA THR A 74 14.45 -2.90 15.03
C THR A 74 15.12 -1.94 16.01
N GLY A 75 14.93 -2.16 17.31
CA GLY A 75 15.52 -1.31 18.36
C GLY A 75 14.68 -0.10 18.77
N LEU A 76 13.39 -0.05 18.42
CA LEU A 76 12.45 0.95 18.94
C LEU A 76 12.41 0.91 20.48
N LYS A 77 12.78 2.02 21.13
CA LYS A 77 12.61 2.19 22.58
C LYS A 77 11.35 3.00 22.87
N VAL A 78 10.81 2.84 24.08
CA VAL A 78 9.62 3.58 24.56
C VAL A 78 9.80 5.10 24.52
N ALA A 79 11.04 5.58 24.60
CA ALA A 79 11.36 7.01 24.59
C ALA A 79 11.51 7.60 23.18
N ASP A 80 11.51 6.78 22.13
CA ASP A 80 11.80 7.21 20.78
C ASP A 80 10.55 7.70 20.05
N ASP A 81 10.72 8.69 19.18
CA ASP A 81 9.64 9.20 18.33
C ASP A 81 9.56 8.39 17.03
N TYR A 82 8.37 7.88 16.72
CA TYR A 82 8.05 7.20 15.47
C TYR A 82 7.01 8.01 14.71
N LYS A 83 7.39 8.46 13.50
CA LYS A 83 6.54 9.27 12.64
C LYS A 83 6.21 8.53 11.36
N VAL A 84 5.03 8.77 10.81
CA VAL A 84 4.59 8.22 9.53
C VAL A 84 4.16 9.34 8.60
N GLN A 85 4.27 9.08 7.31
CA GLN A 85 3.72 9.93 6.27
C GLN A 85 3.02 9.06 5.24
N PHE A 86 1.90 9.54 4.74
CA PHE A 86 1.11 8.87 3.73
C PHE A 86 1.16 9.64 2.41
N SER A 87 0.99 8.88 1.36
CA SER A 87 0.86 9.34 -0.01
C SER A 87 -0.41 8.74 -0.59
N PHE A 88 -1.10 9.52 -1.41
CA PHE A 88 -2.31 9.11 -2.12
C PHE A 88 -2.22 9.51 -3.59
N ASP A 89 -2.91 8.75 -4.43
CA ASP A 89 -2.97 8.97 -5.87
C ASP A 89 -1.58 9.00 -6.54
N GLY A 90 -0.76 7.98 -6.27
CA GLY A 90 0.56 7.85 -6.86
C GLY A 90 1.51 9.02 -6.54
N ASP A 91 1.58 9.42 -5.26
CA ASP A 91 2.42 10.51 -4.76
C ASP A 91 1.99 11.93 -5.16
N ARG A 92 0.80 12.10 -5.76
CA ARG A 92 0.24 13.43 -6.05
C ARG A 92 -0.14 14.19 -4.77
N HIS A 93 -0.64 13.48 -3.75
CA HIS A 93 -1.04 14.08 -2.49
C HIS A 93 -0.27 13.47 -1.32
N LEU A 94 0.44 14.30 -0.56
CA LEU A 94 1.23 13.89 0.58
C LEU A 94 0.69 14.50 1.86
N THR A 95 0.57 13.68 2.91
CA THR A 95 0.25 14.18 4.25
C THR A 95 1.48 14.84 4.88
N PRO A 96 1.34 15.66 5.94
CA PRO A 96 2.46 16.00 6.80
C PRO A 96 3.00 14.76 7.53
N TRP A 97 4.13 14.92 8.23
CA TRP A 97 4.66 13.89 9.13
C TRP A 97 3.80 13.82 10.41
N LEU A 98 3.21 12.66 10.65
CA LEU A 98 2.31 12.39 11.76
C LEU A 98 3.05 11.60 12.84
N SER A 99 3.00 12.03 14.09
CA SER A 99 3.68 11.34 15.20
C SER A 99 2.77 10.30 15.82
N ILE A 100 3.13 9.03 15.71
CA ILE A 100 2.30 7.87 16.10
C ILE A 100 2.77 7.26 17.42
N ILE A 101 4.09 7.30 17.67
CA ILE A 101 4.68 6.85 18.94
C ILE A 101 5.64 7.95 19.40
N GLY A 102 5.65 8.25 20.69
CA GLY A 102 6.54 9.25 21.28
C GLY A 102 5.86 10.01 22.42
N LYS A 103 6.58 10.94 23.04
CA LYS A 103 6.09 11.70 24.22
C LYS A 103 4.87 12.59 23.93
N ARG A 104 4.62 12.89 22.65
CA ARG A 104 3.54 13.76 22.16
C ARG A 104 2.51 13.00 21.30
N ALA A 105 2.63 11.67 21.24
CA ALA A 105 1.72 10.87 20.44
C ALA A 105 0.49 10.46 21.25
N ALA A 106 -0.67 10.49 20.60
CA ALA A 106 -1.92 9.93 21.11
C ALA A 106 -1.77 8.41 21.37
N SER A 107 -2.40 7.90 22.43
CA SER A 107 -2.35 6.48 22.79
C SER A 107 -3.74 5.93 23.16
N PRO A 108 -4.34 5.03 22.35
CA PRO A 108 -3.85 4.50 21.08
C PRO A 108 -3.91 5.56 19.96
N PRO A 109 -2.93 5.59 19.04
CA PRO A 109 -2.89 6.59 17.98
C PRO A 109 -3.94 6.29 16.92
N TYR A 110 -4.88 7.21 16.74
CA TYR A 110 -5.85 7.19 15.66
C TYR A 110 -5.50 8.25 14.62
N VAL A 111 -5.39 7.84 13.35
CA VAL A 111 -5.08 8.76 12.25
C VAL A 111 -6.34 8.97 11.43
N GLU A 112 -6.86 10.18 11.45
CA GLU A 112 -7.93 10.59 10.55
C GLU A 112 -7.32 11.19 9.30
N VAL A 113 -7.74 10.67 8.14
CA VAL A 113 -7.34 11.18 6.84
C VAL A 113 -8.60 11.58 6.09
N GLU A 114 -8.70 12.86 5.76
CA GLU A 114 -9.79 13.41 4.97
C GLU A 114 -9.32 13.62 3.52
N LEU A 115 -9.94 12.89 2.59
CA LEU A 115 -9.73 13.04 1.15
C LEU A 115 -10.86 13.89 0.58
N THR A 116 -10.57 15.14 0.24
CA THR A 116 -11.55 16.02 -0.41
C THR A 116 -11.52 15.78 -1.92
N ARG A 117 -12.68 15.64 -2.55
CA ARG A 117 -12.82 15.38 -3.98
C ARG A 117 -13.59 16.48 -4.71
N SER A 118 -13.30 16.63 -5.99
CA SER A 118 -14.13 17.38 -6.95
C SER A 118 -14.47 16.45 -8.10
N GLY A 119 -15.75 16.06 -8.20
CA GLY A 119 -16.18 15.00 -9.12
C GLY A 119 -15.50 13.67 -8.83
N ASN A 120 -14.72 13.21 -9.81
CA ASN A 120 -14.03 11.92 -9.80
C ASN A 120 -12.53 12.02 -9.47
N THR A 121 -12.05 13.20 -9.06
CA THR A 121 -10.63 13.41 -8.76
C THR A 121 -10.45 13.92 -7.33
N ILE A 122 -9.34 13.51 -6.71
CA ILE A 122 -8.94 13.99 -5.38
C ILE A 122 -8.33 15.39 -5.53
N THR A 123 -8.79 16.33 -4.73
CA THR A 123 -8.34 17.73 -4.76
C THR A 123 -7.35 18.02 -3.64
N SER A 124 -7.66 17.56 -2.43
CA SER A 124 -6.83 17.81 -1.24
C SER A 124 -6.88 16.64 -0.27
N VAL A 125 -5.83 16.55 0.54
CA VAL A 125 -5.68 15.55 1.59
C VAL A 125 -5.26 16.26 2.86
N THR A 126 -6.03 16.05 3.92
CA THR A 126 -5.70 16.50 5.27
C THR A 126 -5.54 15.26 6.15
N ALA A 127 -4.59 15.29 7.08
CA ALA A 127 -4.39 14.18 8.00
C ALA A 127 -3.97 14.69 9.38
N GLU A 128 -4.64 14.17 10.41
CA GLU A 128 -4.45 14.56 11.80
C GLU A 128 -4.43 13.31 12.69
N VAL A 129 -3.78 13.44 13.85
CA VAL A 129 -3.66 12.35 14.83
C VAL A 129 -4.49 12.73 16.05
N PHE A 130 -5.41 11.84 16.42
CA PHE A 130 -6.28 11.99 17.56
C PHE A 130 -6.13 10.81 18.52
N GLU A 131 -6.55 11.03 19.76
CA GLU A 131 -6.81 9.96 20.70
C GLU A 131 -8.20 9.39 20.38
N LEU A 132 -8.29 8.07 20.27
CA LEU A 132 -9.56 7.42 19.97
C LEU A 132 -10.48 7.47 21.18
N ASP A 133 -11.74 7.83 20.99
CA ASP A 133 -12.73 7.86 22.07
C ASP A 133 -13.04 6.47 22.61
N SER A 134 -13.35 6.39 23.90
CA SER A 134 -13.56 5.10 24.59
C SER A 134 -14.74 4.27 24.05
N GLU A 135 -15.69 4.89 23.34
CA GLU A 135 -16.80 4.20 22.67
C GLU A 135 -16.31 3.52 21.38
N ASP A 136 -15.65 4.26 20.49
CA ASP A 136 -15.05 3.74 19.26
C ASP A 136 -13.98 2.67 19.55
N GLN A 137 -13.27 2.80 20.68
CA GLN A 137 -12.34 1.77 21.14
C GLN A 137 -13.03 0.42 21.40
N LYS A 138 -14.27 0.42 21.89
CA LYS A 138 -15.04 -0.81 22.15
C LYS A 138 -15.57 -1.40 20.86
N GLU A 139 -16.12 -0.57 19.98
CA GLU A 139 -16.65 -1.02 18.68
C GLU A 139 -15.56 -1.63 17.79
N HIS A 140 -14.34 -1.10 17.92
CA HIS A 140 -13.18 -1.53 17.14
C HIS A 140 -12.11 -2.24 17.98
N ALA A 141 -12.49 -2.85 19.10
CA ALA A 141 -11.59 -3.52 20.03
C ALA A 141 -10.65 -4.53 19.34
N GLN A 142 -11.15 -5.21 18.31
CA GLN A 142 -10.40 -6.17 17.49
C GLN A 142 -9.20 -5.57 16.74
N LEU A 143 -9.23 -4.28 16.41
CA LEU A 143 -8.15 -3.57 15.73
C LEU A 143 -7.11 -3.02 16.71
N ILE A 144 -7.52 -2.75 17.96
CA ILE A 144 -6.68 -2.13 19.00
C ILE A 144 -5.92 -3.18 19.81
N THR A 145 -6.60 -4.26 20.19
CA THR A 145 -6.01 -5.30 21.05
C THR A 145 -5.18 -6.32 20.30
N GLY A 146 -5.10 -6.24 18.97
CA GLY A 146 -4.26 -7.11 18.14
C GLY A 146 -4.29 -8.56 18.60
N ALA A 147 -5.47 -9.18 18.69
CA ALA A 147 -5.69 -10.54 19.18
C ALA A 147 -4.91 -10.92 20.46
N PRO A 148 -5.54 -10.98 21.65
CA PRO A 148 -4.89 -11.62 22.77
C PRO A 148 -4.61 -13.09 22.40
N CYS A 149 -3.33 -13.42 22.25
CA CYS A 149 -2.85 -14.72 22.70
C CYS A 149 -3.47 -14.93 24.09
N CYS A 150 -4.17 -16.04 24.27
CA CYS A 150 -4.92 -16.39 25.48
C CYS A 150 -4.23 -15.95 26.78
N THR A 151 -4.53 -14.76 27.27
CA THR A 151 -4.12 -14.34 28.60
C THR A 151 -5.30 -14.64 29.52
N CYS A 152 -5.24 -15.85 30.06
CA CYS A 152 -5.91 -16.23 31.29
C CYS A 152 -5.78 -15.10 32.32
N LEU A 153 -6.89 -14.52 32.75
CA LEU A 153 -6.98 -13.91 34.06
C LEU A 153 -8.15 -14.51 34.83
N LEU A 154 -7.77 -15.36 35.78
CA LEU A 154 -8.39 -15.65 37.07
C LEU A 154 -9.92 -15.70 37.14
N THR A 155 -10.46 -16.92 37.14
CA THR A 155 -11.32 -17.40 38.24
C THR A 155 -11.19 -18.91 38.35
N CYS A 156 -11.02 -19.39 39.58
CA CYS A 156 -10.80 -20.77 39.95
C CYS A 156 -11.96 -21.69 39.52
N LEU A 157 -11.65 -22.80 38.84
CA LEU A 157 -12.39 -24.06 38.96
C LEU A 157 -11.38 -25.22 38.93
N PRO A 158 -11.36 -26.15 39.90
CA PRO A 158 -10.56 -27.35 39.83
C PRO A 158 -11.32 -28.37 38.99
N SER A 159 -10.96 -28.51 37.74
CA SER A 159 -11.44 -29.62 36.90
C SER A 159 -10.24 -30.14 36.10
N PRO A 160 -10.06 -31.46 36.00
CA PRO A 160 -8.88 -32.03 35.36
C PRO A 160 -8.87 -31.66 33.88
N CYS A 161 -7.95 -30.75 33.53
CA CYS A 161 -7.65 -30.38 32.17
C CYS A 161 -7.18 -31.62 31.42
N HIS A 162 -7.97 -32.06 30.44
CA HIS A 162 -7.55 -33.04 29.43
C HIS A 162 -6.51 -32.39 28.51
N CYS A 163 -5.29 -32.23 29.03
CA CYS A 163 -4.09 -32.07 28.24
C CYS A 163 -3.72 -33.45 27.67
N ALA A 164 -4.39 -33.88 26.60
CA ALA A 164 -3.91 -34.85 25.61
C ALA A 164 -5.06 -35.35 24.73
N ALA A 165 -5.46 -34.58 23.71
CA ALA A 165 -6.07 -35.11 22.48
C ALA A 165 -6.49 -33.97 21.54
N ALA A 166 -5.52 -33.36 20.84
CA ALA A 166 -5.75 -32.75 19.52
C ALA A 166 -4.40 -32.44 18.87
N ALA A 167 -3.58 -33.47 18.70
CA ALA A 167 -2.68 -33.50 17.56
C ALA A 167 -3.51 -33.77 16.30
N PHE A 168 -3.10 -33.20 15.17
CA PHE A 168 -3.59 -33.46 13.81
C PHE A 168 -4.90 -32.78 13.35
N ALA A 169 -4.87 -31.46 13.16
CA ALA A 169 -5.70 -30.80 12.13
C ALA A 169 -5.24 -29.35 11.81
N ALA A 170 -3.98 -29.11 11.41
CA ALA A 170 -3.59 -27.80 10.87
C ALA A 170 -2.35 -27.81 9.95
N LEU A 171 -1.99 -28.96 9.36
CA LEU A 171 -0.85 -29.05 8.42
C LEU A 171 -1.25 -29.15 6.93
N LEU A 172 -2.52 -28.88 6.58
CA LEU A 172 -2.99 -28.99 5.18
C LEU A 172 -3.65 -27.73 4.59
N LEU A 173 -3.62 -26.59 5.29
CA LEU A 173 -4.00 -25.29 4.69
C LEU A 173 -2.79 -24.37 4.39
N GLY A 174 -1.58 -24.74 4.85
CA GLY A 174 -0.35 -23.97 4.61
C GLY A 174 0.39 -24.27 3.30
N LEU A 175 0.06 -25.35 2.58
CA LEU A 175 0.79 -25.73 1.35
C LEU A 175 0.14 -25.27 0.06
N ASN A 176 -1.16 -24.92 0.06
CA ASN A 176 -1.82 -24.42 -1.16
C ASN A 176 -1.63 -22.91 -1.39
N VAL A 177 -1.49 -22.11 -0.32
CA VAL A 177 -1.25 -20.67 -0.44
C VAL A 177 0.23 -20.37 -0.76
N ALA A 178 1.17 -21.17 -0.26
CA ALA A 178 2.59 -21.02 -0.60
C ALA A 178 2.91 -21.43 -2.05
N ARG A 179 2.21 -22.44 -2.61
CA ARG A 179 2.41 -22.87 -4.00
C ARG A 179 1.88 -21.85 -5.02
N THR A 180 0.75 -21.20 -4.75
CA THR A 180 0.20 -20.17 -5.64
C THR A 180 1.07 -18.91 -5.68
N TYR A 181 1.68 -18.53 -4.56
CA TYR A 181 2.61 -17.40 -4.53
C TYR A 181 3.90 -17.66 -5.31
N GLN A 182 4.47 -18.87 -5.21
CA GLN A 182 5.67 -19.21 -5.98
C GLN A 182 5.41 -19.30 -7.50
N GLN A 183 4.20 -19.70 -7.92
CA GLN A 183 3.86 -19.75 -9.35
C GLN A 183 3.70 -18.35 -9.95
N ARG A 184 3.03 -17.42 -9.27
CA ARG A 184 2.89 -16.03 -9.76
C ARG A 184 4.21 -15.28 -9.76
N LEU A 185 5.07 -15.51 -8.76
CA LEU A 185 6.40 -14.89 -8.74
C LEU A 185 7.28 -15.38 -9.89
N ARG A 186 7.22 -16.67 -10.25
CA ARG A 186 7.95 -17.20 -11.41
C ARG A 186 7.43 -16.64 -12.72
N GLN A 187 6.12 -16.51 -12.89
CA GLN A 187 5.52 -15.90 -14.07
C GLN A 187 5.97 -14.43 -14.25
N PHE A 188 5.96 -13.66 -13.16
CA PHE A 188 6.41 -12.26 -13.17
C PHE A 188 7.91 -12.14 -13.51
N LEU A 189 8.75 -13.03 -12.97
CA LEU A 189 10.18 -13.05 -13.28
C LEU A 189 10.46 -13.51 -14.73
N SER A 190 9.66 -14.42 -15.30
CA SER A 190 9.81 -14.82 -16.71
C SER A 190 9.37 -13.73 -17.67
N ASP A 191 8.35 -12.94 -17.32
CA ASP A 191 7.87 -11.84 -18.17
C ASP A 191 8.93 -10.71 -18.22
N ILE A 192 9.56 -10.37 -17.09
CA ILE A 192 10.67 -9.40 -17.03
C ILE A 192 11.91 -9.90 -17.79
N ALA A 193 12.23 -11.20 -17.68
CA ALA A 193 13.34 -11.79 -18.42
C ALA A 193 13.06 -11.91 -19.93
N GLY A 194 11.79 -12.07 -20.33
CA GLY A 194 11.36 -12.12 -21.72
C GLY A 194 11.42 -10.77 -22.43
N GLU A 195 11.04 -9.69 -21.74
CA GLU A 195 11.11 -8.33 -22.30
C GLU A 195 12.54 -7.82 -22.50
N SER A 196 13.50 -8.31 -21.70
CA SER A 196 14.92 -7.96 -21.83
C SER A 196 15.66 -8.75 -22.92
N GLY A 197 15.11 -9.89 -23.39
CA GLY A 197 15.67 -10.69 -24.49
C GLY A 197 15.18 -10.31 -25.89
N SER A 198 14.00 -9.71 -26.02
CA SER A 198 13.39 -9.42 -27.33
C SER A 198 13.95 -8.19 -28.03
N SER A 199 14.73 -7.32 -27.35
CA SER A 199 15.36 -6.16 -28.01
C SER A 199 16.77 -6.45 -28.55
N LEU A 200 17.41 -7.57 -28.17
CA LEU A 200 18.75 -7.94 -28.67
C LEU A 200 18.73 -8.89 -29.88
N ALA A 201 17.63 -9.61 -30.14
CA ALA A 201 17.54 -10.54 -31.27
C ALA A 201 17.18 -9.86 -32.61
N ALA A 202 16.75 -8.60 -32.61
CA ALA A 202 16.43 -7.84 -33.83
C ALA A 202 17.66 -7.17 -34.49
N ALA A 203 18.86 -7.30 -33.93
CA ALA A 203 20.08 -6.64 -34.43
C ALA A 203 21.10 -7.56 -35.12
N ALA A 204 20.81 -8.85 -35.32
CA ALA A 204 21.76 -9.83 -35.86
C ALA A 204 21.34 -10.43 -37.22
N GLY A 205 20.77 -9.62 -38.11
CA GLY A 205 20.11 -10.11 -39.32
C GLY A 205 20.36 -9.33 -40.60
N THR A 206 21.54 -8.77 -40.88
CA THR A 206 21.96 -8.40 -42.25
C THR A 206 23.47 -8.34 -42.40
N ALA A 207 24.09 -9.45 -42.83
CA ALA A 207 25.36 -9.42 -43.55
C ALA A 207 25.36 -10.56 -44.60
N LYS A 208 25.12 -10.21 -45.86
CA LYS A 208 25.20 -11.07 -47.04
C LYS A 208 26.17 -10.43 -48.04
N ALA A 209 27.00 -11.31 -48.62
CA ALA A 209 27.75 -11.20 -49.88
C ALA A 209 28.93 -10.22 -49.92
N ASP A 210 30.15 -10.77 -49.95
CA ASP A 210 30.90 -10.93 -51.20
C ASP A 210 31.56 -12.32 -51.24
#